data_AF-A0A938HAZ1-F1
#
_entry.id   AF-A0A938HAZ1-F1
#
_cell.length_a   1.000
_cell.length_b   1.000
_cell.length_c   1.000
_cell.angle_alpha   90.00
_cell.angle_beta   90.00
_cell.angle_gamma   90.00
#
_symmetry.space_group_name_H-M   'P 1'
#
loop_
_entity.id
_entity.type
_entity.pdbx_description
1 polymer ?
#
loop_
_entity_poly.entity_id
_entity_poly.type
_entity_poly.pdbx_seq_one_letter_code
_entity_poly.pdbx_strand_id
1 'polypeptide(L)'
;MRLNNVTLPSYESDFDCRIGFKVQVNAEGEVVGVRKIKSLTTCTDDRTINNIMERIKKEVRYNKAPGAGIVEMNYTFDLKARN
;
A
#
# COMPACT_ATOMS: atom_id res chain seq x y z
N MET A 1 -10.12 9.62 6.29
CA MET A 1 -9.57 8.42 7.00
C MET A 1 -9.65 7.22 6.06
N ARG A 2 -8.74 6.24 6.16
CA ARG A 2 -8.78 5.00 5.34
C ARG A 2 -10.03 4.19 5.69
N LEU A 3 -10.77 3.70 4.69
CA LEU A 3 -11.95 2.88 4.94
C LEU A 3 -11.57 1.42 5.19
N ASN A 4 -10.69 0.88 4.34
CA ASN A 4 -10.33 -0.55 4.38
C ASN A 4 -8.81 -0.76 4.26
N ASN A 5 -8.34 -1.87 4.82
CA ASN A 5 -6.97 -2.32 4.66
C ASN A 5 -6.89 -3.29 3.48
N VAL A 6 -5.74 -3.32 2.78
CA VAL A 6 -5.50 -4.37 1.78
C VAL A 6 -5.46 -5.73 2.47
N THR A 7 -6.11 -6.72 1.87
CA THR A 7 -5.97 -8.11 2.31
C THR A 7 -4.68 -8.64 1.72
N LEU A 8 -3.65 -8.75 2.56
CA LEU A 8 -2.40 -9.35 2.12
C LEU A 8 -2.59 -10.87 2.06
N PRO A 9 -2.23 -11.54 0.95
CA PRO A 9 -2.03 -12.98 0.98
C PRO A 9 -0.91 -13.31 1.98
N SER A 10 -0.90 -14.54 2.49
CA SER A 10 0.25 -15.02 3.26
C SER A 10 1.47 -15.05 2.34
N TYR A 11 2.30 -14.02 2.40
CA TYR A 11 3.61 -14.06 1.76
C TYR A 11 4.48 -14.99 2.60
N GLU A 12 5.01 -16.05 2.00
CA GLU A 12 6.12 -16.79 2.58
C GLU A 12 7.32 -15.84 2.54
N SER A 13 7.51 -15.11 3.63
CA SER A 13 8.69 -14.31 3.84
C SER A 13 9.49 -15.00 4.93
N ASP A 14 10.72 -15.37 4.63
CA ASP A 14 11.66 -15.94 5.60
C ASP A 14 12.11 -14.89 6.65
N PHE A 15 11.72 -13.61 6.46
CA PHE A 15 12.15 -12.49 7.28
C PHE A 15 11.03 -11.47 7.48
N ASP A 16 11.02 -10.84 8.67
CA ASP A 16 10.21 -9.66 8.92
C ASP A 16 10.70 -8.50 8.04
N CYS A 17 9.83 -7.96 7.19
CA CYS A 17 10.19 -6.84 6.32
C CYS A 17 9.11 -5.76 6.30
N ARG A 18 9.56 -4.51 6.17
CA ARG A 18 8.71 -3.33 6.07
C ARG A 18 8.69 -2.83 4.64
N ILE A 19 7.53 -2.40 4.18
CA ILE A 19 7.36 -1.79 2.87
C ILE A 19 6.60 -0.48 3.03
N GLY A 20 7.24 0.63 2.65
CA GLY A 20 6.62 1.95 2.59
C GLY A 20 6.16 2.28 1.18
N PHE A 21 4.91 2.73 1.06
CA PHE A 21 4.33 3.25 -0.16
C PHE A 21 3.83 4.68 0.03
N LYS A 22 3.89 5.46 -1.05
CA LYS A 22 3.08 6.66 -1.18
C LYS A 22 1.97 6.39 -2.19
N VAL A 23 0.74 6.66 -1.80
CA VAL A 23 -0.45 6.43 -2.61
C VAL A 23 -1.09 7.76 -2.99
N GLN A 24 -1.59 7.85 -4.21
CA GLN A 24 -2.34 8.98 -4.72
C GLN A 24 -3.80 8.58 -4.82
N VAL A 25 -4.66 9.36 -4.17
CA VAL A 25 -6.08 9.05 -4.03
C VAL A 25 -6.90 10.15 -4.69
N ASN A 26 -7.77 9.78 -5.64
CA ASN A 26 -8.65 10.71 -6.34
C ASN A 26 -9.83 11.18 -5.45
N ALA A 27 -10.74 11.97 -6.04
CA ALA A 27 -11.93 12.51 -5.36
C ALA A 27 -12.96 11.42 -4.99
N GLU A 28 -12.94 10.28 -5.69
CA GLU A 28 -13.84 9.14 -5.50
C GLU A 28 -13.33 8.18 -4.39
N GLY A 29 -12.18 8.49 -3.79
CA GLY A 29 -11.57 7.64 -2.76
C GLY A 29 -10.81 6.44 -3.31
N GLU A 30 -10.57 6.40 -4.62
CA GLU A 30 -9.82 5.36 -5.31
C GLU A 30 -8.33 5.69 -5.38
N VAL A 31 -7.49 4.65 -5.27
CA VAL A 31 -6.05 4.80 -5.41
C VAL A 31 -5.68 4.76 -6.89
N VAL A 32 -5.31 5.93 -7.43
CA VAL A 32 -4.92 6.10 -8.85
C VAL A 32 -3.41 5.99 -9.08
N GLY A 33 -2.61 6.08 -8.01
CA GLY A 33 -1.15 5.98 -8.09
C GLY A 33 -0.56 5.34 -6.83
N VAL A 34 0.50 4.54 -7.01
CA VAL A 34 1.25 3.93 -5.92
C VAL A 34 2.73 3.99 -6.26
N ARG A 35 3.57 4.45 -5.33
CA ARG A 35 5.02 4.47 -5.48
C ARG A 35 5.71 3.97 -4.22
N LYS A 36 6.81 3.24 -4.37
CA LYS A 36 7.64 2.79 -3.24
C LYS A 36 8.39 3.98 -2.61
N ILE A 37 8.46 4.01 -1.29
CA ILE A 37 9.29 4.95 -0.53
C ILE A 37 10.56 4.20 -0.12
N LYS A 38 11.65 4.38 -0.88
CA LYS A 38 12.91 3.64 -0.68
C LYS A 38 13.45 3.73 0.76
N SER A 39 13.35 4.91 1.39
CA SER A 39 13.83 5.12 2.76
C SER A 39 13.01 4.43 3.86
N LEU A 40 11.80 3.95 3.54
CA LEU A 40 10.91 3.27 4.48
C LEU A 40 10.71 1.79 4.16
N THR A 41 11.37 1.28 3.11
CA THR A 41 11.25 -0.11 2.67
C THR A 41 12.53 -0.87 2.98
N THR A 42 12.41 -1.92 3.78
CA THR A 42 13.49 -2.88 4.07
C THR A 42 13.34 -4.17 3.26
N CYS A 43 12.16 -4.43 2.66
CA CYS A 43 11.97 -5.57 1.77
C CYS A 43 12.75 -5.40 0.45
N THR A 44 13.42 -6.46 0.02
CA THR A 44 14.20 -6.51 -1.23
C THR A 44 13.52 -7.32 -2.33
N ASP A 45 12.45 -8.06 -2.03
CA ASP A 45 11.71 -8.82 -3.04
C ASP A 45 10.75 -7.92 -3.83
N ASP A 46 11.20 -7.50 -5.00
CA ASP A 46 10.41 -6.67 -5.91
C ASP A 46 9.15 -7.40 -6.44
N ARG A 47 9.10 -8.74 -6.47
CA ARG A 47 7.87 -9.47 -6.86
C ARG A 47 6.77 -9.27 -5.82
N THR A 48 7.11 -9.46 -4.55
CA THR A 48 6.20 -9.20 -3.42
C THR A 48 5.77 -7.74 -3.39
N ILE A 49 6.71 -6.80 -3.52
CA ILE A 49 6.40 -5.37 -3.54
C ILE A 49 5.42 -5.02 -4.68
N ASN A 50 5.68 -5.48 -5.90
CA ASN A 50 4.83 -5.18 -7.05
C ASN A 50 3.43 -5.79 -6.91
N ASN A 51 3.32 -7.02 -6.42
CA ASN A 51 2.02 -7.65 -6.14
C ASN A 51 1.21 -6.85 -5.11
N ILE A 52 1.85 -6.37 -4.04
CA ILE A 52 1.21 -5.52 -3.03
C ILE A 52 0.76 -4.20 -3.65
N MET A 53 1.58 -3.57 -4.50
CA MET A 53 1.22 -2.33 -5.20
C MET A 53 -0.07 -2.47 -6.03
N GLU A 54 -0.19 -3.56 -6.79
CA GLU A 54 -1.39 -3.82 -7.60
C GLU A 54 -2.64 -4.09 -6.74
N ARG A 55 -2.47 -4.80 -5.62
CA ARG A 55 -3.57 -4.99 -4.65
C ARG A 55 -4.01 -3.67 -4.01
N ILE A 56 -3.07 -2.78 -3.68
CA ILE A 56 -3.39 -1.46 -3.11
C ILE A 56 -4.32 -0.68 -4.04
N LYS A 57 -4.00 -0.63 -5.34
CA LYS A 57 -4.82 0.06 -6.34
C LYS A 57 -6.24 -0.52 -6.41
N LYS A 58 -6.35 -1.85 -6.36
CA LYS A 58 -7.63 -2.56 -6.52
C LYS A 58 -8.50 -2.52 -5.28
N GLU A 59 -7.92 -2.76 -4.11
CA GLU A 59 -8.67 -3.06 -2.88
C GLU A 59 -8.76 -1.87 -1.91
N VAL A 60 -7.77 -0.96 -1.89
CA VAL A 60 -7.79 0.14 -0.93
C VAL A 60 -8.78 1.21 -1.38
N ARG A 61 -9.63 1.62 -0.43
CA ARG A 61 -10.55 2.74 -0.56
C ARG A 61 -10.40 3.68 0.64
N TYR A 62 -10.52 4.97 0.38
CA TYR A 62 -10.40 6.03 1.39
C TYR A 62 -11.69 6.82 1.50
N ASN A 63 -12.03 7.23 2.74
CA ASN A 63 -13.16 8.11 2.99
C ASN A 63 -12.73 9.55 2.68
N LYS A 64 -13.46 10.23 1.80
CA LYS A 64 -13.17 11.61 1.40
C LYS A 64 -14.42 12.46 1.20
N ALA A 65 -14.21 13.77 1.25
CA ALA A 65 -15.19 14.78 0.91
C ALA A 65 -15.24 15.00 -0.62
N PRO A 66 -16.44 15.11 -1.24
CA PRO A 66 -16.60 15.39 -2.65
C PRO A 66 -15.86 16.68 -3.07
N GLY A 67 -15.15 16.66 -4.20
CA GLY A 67 -14.46 17.84 -4.76
C GLY A 67 -12.99 18.03 -4.34
N ALA A 68 -12.43 17.14 -3.52
CA ALA A 68 -11.01 17.18 -3.19
C ALA A 68 -10.14 16.72 -4.38
N GLY A 69 -9.06 17.45 -4.69
CA GLY A 69 -8.06 17.03 -5.69
C GLY A 69 -7.32 15.74 -5.32
N ILE A 70 -6.39 15.31 -6.16
CA ILE A 70 -5.55 14.14 -5.86
C ILE A 70 -4.72 14.45 -4.61
N VAL A 71 -4.83 13.60 -3.59
CA VAL A 71 -4.06 13.73 -2.34
C VAL A 71 -3.06 12.60 -2.27
N GLU A 72 -1.82 12.92 -1.89
CA GLU A 72 -0.83 11.91 -1.56
C GLU A 72 -0.91 11.49 -0.08
N MET A 73 -0.80 10.19 0.19
CA MET A 73 -0.79 9.63 1.54
C MET A 73 0.31 8.59 1.69
N ASN A 74 0.94 8.51 2.86
CA ASN A 74 1.88 7.43 3.18
C ASN A 74 1.11 6.20 3.65
N TYR A 75 1.53 5.03 3.18
CA TYR A 75 0.97 3.73 3.54
C TYR A 75 2.12 2.77 3.82
N THR A 76 2.20 2.25 5.03
CA THR A 76 3.22 1.27 5.44
C THR A 76 2.60 -0.10 5.67
N PHE A 77 3.33 -1.14 5.29
CA PHE A 77 3.05 -2.53 5.59
C PHE A 77 4.22 -3.13 6.33
N ASP A 78 3.91 -3.89 7.38
CA ASP A 78 4.87 -4.78 8.03
C ASP A 78 4.46 -6.21 7.66
N LEU A 79 5.30 -6.88 6.88
CA LEU A 79 5.20 -8.31 6.60
C LEU A 79 5.97 -9.05 7.69
N LYS A 80 5.30 -9.97 8.37
CA LYS A 80 5.94 -10.84 9.37
C LYS A 80 6.27 -12.18 8.75
N ALA A 81 7.39 -12.75 9.16
CA ALA A 81 7.74 -14.11 8.82
C ALA A 81 6.67 -15.08 9.36
N ARG A 82 6.35 -16.10 8.57
CA ARG A 82 5.40 -17.14 8.97
C ARG A 82 6.17 -18.15 9.83
N ASN A 83 5.94 -18.10 11.14
CA ASN A 83 6.51 -19.04 12.11
C ASN A 83 5.74 -20.37 12.12
#